data_AF-A0A1F2T7P9-F1
#
_entry.id   AF-A0A1F2T7P9-F1
#
_cell.length_a   1.000
_cell.length_b   1.000
_cell.length_c   1.000
_cell.angle_alpha   90.00
_cell.angle_beta   90.00
_cell.angle_gamma   90.00
#
_symmetry.space_group_name_H-M   'P 1'
#
loop_
_entity.id
_entity.type
_entity.pdbx_description
1 polymer ?
#
loop_
_entity_poly.entity_id
_entity_poly.type
_entity_poly.pdbx_seq_one_letter_code
_entity_poly.pdbx_strand_id
1 'polypeptide(L)'
;MAATLAVLTAASPAAAQNPPEHLRLVAPAAPGGGWDQTARVMQHALQQAGIARTVSVENIPGAAGLIGLARFVGSEQGSGDTLMVSGLIMLGAIVTQRSPITLREVTSIARLTGEYEVLAVPAASPIRSLDDLIRAFTQRPEAISWGGGSAGGSDQILAGLIADAVGVAPRRVNYIAFSGGGESLSAILGGQVSVGINGLAEFAPQIDAGTIRPLAISSAERLPGLDVPTLREQGIDLEFENWRSVVAPPGIDAAERRYLEGVVEAMVRSEAWRDALTRYRWLDRYLAGAEFERFADTEHARVQRILQQLGTTAKESSAAPGLYPLFVLGGLVLLGLAAVVPAIRRRPVIPSQTAVRGWRSVGLIAAGGFLDVLFAERLGFIIASAVLFWLVARAFDERRPVRDALFAVAVSVAAYLLFGRVLDLPLPAGVLAF
;
A
#
# COMPACT_ATOMS: atom_id res chain seq x y z
N MET A 1 -34.79 -4.74 72.25
CA MET A 1 -33.53 -4.45 71.54
C MET A 1 -33.52 -5.25 70.26
N ALA A 2 -33.69 -4.62 69.11
CA ALA A 2 -33.66 -5.27 67.79
C ALA A 2 -32.25 -5.12 67.20
N ALA A 3 -31.61 -6.25 66.86
CA ALA A 3 -30.27 -6.27 66.28
C ALA A 3 -30.37 -6.15 64.74
N THR A 4 -29.89 -5.03 64.20
CA THR A 4 -29.80 -4.77 62.77
C THR A 4 -28.53 -5.43 62.21
N LEU A 5 -28.69 -6.45 61.37
CA LEU A 5 -27.60 -7.15 60.69
C LEU A 5 -27.18 -6.34 59.45
N ALA A 6 -26.01 -5.68 59.52
CA ALA A 6 -25.43 -4.96 58.38
C ALA A 6 -24.82 -5.96 57.38
N VAL A 7 -25.41 -6.06 56.19
CA VAL A 7 -24.86 -6.84 55.06
C VAL A 7 -23.70 -6.03 54.46
N LEU A 8 -22.46 -6.44 54.73
CA LEU A 8 -21.30 -5.99 53.97
C LEU A 8 -21.36 -6.62 52.57
N THR A 9 -21.73 -5.84 51.57
CA THR A 9 -21.52 -6.20 50.16
C THR A 9 -20.02 -6.12 49.88
N ALA A 10 -19.35 -7.27 49.87
CA ALA A 10 -17.98 -7.39 49.40
C ALA A 10 -17.93 -6.98 47.92
N ALA A 11 -17.27 -5.87 47.62
CA ALA A 11 -16.89 -5.52 46.27
C ALA A 11 -15.87 -6.58 45.81
N SER A 12 -16.26 -7.44 44.85
CA SER A 12 -15.32 -8.33 44.20
C SER A 12 -14.19 -7.50 43.59
N PRO A 13 -12.90 -7.85 43.82
CA PRO A 13 -11.82 -7.18 43.13
C PRO A 13 -12.04 -7.43 41.64
N ALA A 14 -12.08 -6.36 40.84
CA ALA A 14 -12.05 -6.49 39.39
C ALA A 14 -10.87 -7.39 39.05
N ALA A 15 -11.15 -8.54 38.42
CA ALA A 15 -10.11 -9.45 37.97
C ALA A 15 -9.13 -8.63 37.13
N ALA A 16 -7.90 -8.48 37.63
CA ALA A 16 -6.80 -8.00 36.82
C ALA A 16 -6.67 -9.03 35.69
N GLN A 17 -7.22 -8.70 34.52
CA GLN A 17 -7.03 -9.51 33.33
C GLN A 17 -5.52 -9.60 33.13
N ASN A 18 -4.99 -10.82 33.23
CA ASN A 18 -3.58 -11.03 32.97
C ASN A 18 -3.29 -10.52 31.56
N PRO A 19 -2.19 -9.77 31.34
CA PRO A 19 -1.75 -9.39 30.01
C PRO A 19 -1.76 -10.62 29.09
N PRO A 20 -2.30 -10.54 27.85
CA PRO A 20 -2.16 -11.63 26.89
C PRO A 20 -0.72 -12.13 26.81
N GLU A 21 -0.56 -13.45 26.85
CA GLU A 21 0.76 -14.11 26.86
C GLU A 21 1.57 -13.82 25.58
N HIS A 22 0.90 -13.38 24.52
CA HIS A 22 1.46 -13.12 23.21
C HIS A 22 0.83 -11.88 22.57
N LEU A 23 1.67 -10.89 22.22
CA LEU A 23 1.26 -9.72 21.43
C LEU A 23 1.64 -9.93 19.96
N ARG A 24 0.72 -9.69 19.04
CA ARG A 24 0.99 -9.78 17.60
C ARG A 24 1.01 -8.38 16.97
N LEU A 25 2.04 -8.12 16.17
CA LEU A 25 2.19 -6.89 15.40
C LEU A 25 2.04 -7.19 13.92
N VAL A 26 1.09 -6.55 13.26
CA VAL A 26 0.88 -6.64 11.82
C VAL A 26 1.57 -5.47 11.15
N ALA A 27 2.46 -5.76 10.20
CA ALA A 27 3.10 -4.78 9.33
C ALA A 27 2.52 -4.91 7.92
N PRO A 28 1.75 -3.93 7.43
CA PRO A 28 1.14 -4.01 6.09
C PRO A 28 2.14 -3.66 4.96
N ALA A 29 3.37 -4.15 5.07
CA ALA A 29 4.48 -3.95 4.15
C ALA A 29 5.33 -5.22 4.00
N ALA A 30 6.14 -5.28 2.94
CA ALA A 30 7.14 -6.33 2.79
C ALA A 30 8.28 -6.17 3.82
N PRO A 31 9.01 -7.25 4.15
CA PRO A 31 10.18 -7.17 5.02
C PRO A 31 11.19 -6.11 4.57
N GLY A 32 11.71 -5.32 5.52
CA GLY A 32 12.63 -4.21 5.23
C GLY A 32 11.97 -2.91 4.77
N GLY A 33 10.65 -2.90 4.50
CA GLY A 33 9.91 -1.67 4.32
C GLY A 33 9.67 -0.95 5.64
N GLY A 34 9.46 0.36 5.61
CA GLY A 34 9.40 1.12 6.86
C GLY A 34 8.35 0.62 7.88
N TRP A 35 7.14 0.16 7.49
CA TRP A 35 6.18 -0.38 8.46
C TRP A 35 6.65 -1.68 9.12
N ASP A 36 7.40 -2.52 8.40
CA ASP A 36 8.07 -3.70 8.98
C ASP A 36 9.14 -3.26 9.99
N GLN A 37 9.95 -2.27 9.62
CA GLN A 37 10.95 -1.68 10.51
C GLN A 37 10.31 -1.16 11.80
N THR A 38 9.22 -0.40 11.70
CA THR A 38 8.48 0.08 12.89
C THR A 38 7.98 -1.07 13.75
N ALA A 39 7.34 -2.08 13.16
CA ALA A 39 6.83 -3.23 13.91
C ALA A 39 7.96 -3.98 14.64
N ARG A 40 9.10 -4.20 13.98
CA ARG A 40 10.26 -4.87 14.60
C ARG A 40 10.94 -4.03 15.68
N VAL A 41 10.99 -2.72 15.51
CA VAL A 41 11.50 -1.81 16.55
C VAL A 41 10.58 -1.82 17.77
N MET A 42 9.26 -1.79 17.56
CA MET A 42 8.29 -1.96 18.64
C MET A 42 8.47 -3.29 19.35
N GLN A 43 8.54 -4.40 18.60
CA GLN A 43 8.78 -5.74 19.13
C GLN A 43 10.01 -5.76 20.05
N HIS A 44 11.14 -5.25 19.56
CA HIS A 44 12.37 -5.20 20.33
C HIS A 44 12.25 -4.32 21.59
N ALA A 45 11.66 -3.12 21.48
CA ALA A 45 11.49 -2.21 22.61
C ALA A 45 10.59 -2.81 23.70
N LEU A 46 9.48 -3.44 23.31
CA LEU A 46 8.55 -4.12 24.22
C LEU A 46 9.22 -5.27 24.96
N GLN A 47 10.01 -6.09 24.25
CA GLN A 47 10.71 -7.23 24.83
C GLN A 47 11.85 -6.79 25.74
N GLN A 48 12.68 -5.83 25.32
CA GLN A 48 13.79 -5.33 26.14
C GLN A 48 13.31 -4.65 27.41
N ALA A 49 12.21 -3.91 27.36
CA ALA A 49 11.62 -3.27 28.52
C ALA A 49 10.87 -4.24 29.46
N GLY A 50 10.75 -5.53 29.08
CA GLY A 50 10.01 -6.52 29.85
C GLY A 50 8.49 -6.30 29.89
N ILE A 51 7.95 -5.47 28.98
CA ILE A 51 6.53 -5.12 28.90
C ILE A 51 5.72 -6.26 28.32
N ALA A 52 6.24 -6.89 27.25
CA ALA A 52 5.65 -8.06 26.63
C ALA A 52 6.74 -9.08 26.32
N ARG A 53 6.58 -10.31 26.84
CA ARG A 53 7.60 -11.37 26.70
C ARG A 53 7.59 -11.98 25.30
N THR A 54 6.41 -12.26 24.77
CA THR A 54 6.23 -12.89 23.47
C THR A 54 5.60 -11.89 22.53
N VAL A 55 6.38 -11.38 21.57
CA VAL A 55 5.90 -10.46 20.54
C VAL A 55 6.27 -11.02 19.19
N SER A 56 5.32 -11.14 18.27
CA SER A 56 5.56 -11.58 16.88
C SER A 56 5.23 -10.47 15.88
N VAL A 57 5.86 -10.53 14.71
CA VAL A 57 5.61 -9.60 13.59
C VAL A 57 5.16 -10.41 12.38
N GLU A 58 4.00 -10.05 11.81
CA GLU A 58 3.48 -10.62 10.57
C GLU A 58 3.45 -9.56 9.46
N ASN A 59 4.02 -9.88 8.30
CA ASN A 59 4.02 -9.00 7.13
C ASN A 59 2.85 -9.34 6.19
N ILE A 60 2.03 -8.33 5.85
CA ILE A 60 0.91 -8.45 4.90
C ILE A 60 1.03 -7.35 3.84
N PRO A 61 1.89 -7.52 2.82
CA PRO A 61 2.17 -6.46 1.84
C PRO A 61 1.04 -6.26 0.84
N GLY A 62 1.08 -5.10 0.15
CA GLY A 62 0.35 -4.85 -1.08
C GLY A 62 -0.62 -3.67 -1.00
N ALA A 63 -0.82 -3.02 -2.17
CA ALA A 63 -1.69 -1.87 -2.36
C ALA A 63 -1.49 -0.74 -1.33
N ALA A 64 -0.22 -0.42 -1.01
CA ALA A 64 0.13 0.58 0.02
C ALA A 64 -0.56 0.31 1.38
N GLY A 65 -0.67 -0.98 1.73
CA GLY A 65 -1.22 -1.45 3.00
C GLY A 65 -2.72 -1.72 3.02
N LEU A 66 -3.45 -1.44 1.94
CA LEU A 66 -4.89 -1.68 1.89
C LEU A 66 -5.27 -3.16 1.97
N ILE A 67 -4.44 -4.06 1.43
CA ILE A 67 -4.65 -5.51 1.57
C ILE A 67 -4.53 -5.91 3.05
N GLY A 68 -3.50 -5.42 3.73
CA GLY A 68 -3.30 -5.61 5.17
C GLY A 68 -4.47 -5.07 5.99
N LEU A 69 -4.91 -3.84 5.71
CA LEU A 69 -6.04 -3.21 6.39
C LEU A 69 -7.34 -4.00 6.19
N ALA A 70 -7.67 -4.41 4.97
CA ALA A 70 -8.88 -5.18 4.69
C ALA A 70 -8.88 -6.54 5.41
N ARG A 71 -7.74 -7.25 5.40
CA ARG A 71 -7.58 -8.50 6.17
C ARG A 71 -7.68 -8.25 7.67
N PHE A 72 -7.06 -7.19 8.17
CA PHE A 72 -7.07 -6.85 9.60
C PHE A 72 -8.50 -6.59 10.10
N VAL A 73 -9.28 -5.80 9.36
CA VAL A 73 -10.70 -5.52 9.67
C VAL A 73 -11.55 -6.79 9.55
N GLY A 74 -11.33 -7.60 8.51
CA GLY A 74 -12.18 -8.75 8.20
C GLY A 74 -11.87 -10.04 8.97
N SER A 75 -10.64 -10.21 9.49
CA SER A 75 -10.17 -11.47 10.08
C SER A 75 -9.73 -11.35 11.54
N GLU A 76 -9.44 -10.15 12.05
CA GLU A 76 -8.93 -9.97 13.41
C GLU A 76 -9.97 -9.33 14.36
N GLN A 77 -11.24 -9.29 13.96
CA GLN A 77 -12.31 -8.66 14.75
C GLN A 77 -12.36 -9.21 16.18
N GLY A 78 -12.31 -8.32 17.17
CA GLY A 78 -12.33 -8.67 18.60
C GLY A 78 -11.02 -9.25 19.15
N SER A 79 -9.92 -9.24 18.40
CA SER A 79 -8.60 -9.63 18.93
C SER A 79 -7.98 -8.50 19.76
N GLY A 80 -8.07 -8.62 21.10
CA GLY A 80 -7.48 -7.69 22.07
C GLY A 80 -5.96 -7.78 22.27
N ASP A 81 -5.27 -8.62 21.50
CA ASP A 81 -3.84 -8.90 21.59
C ASP A 81 -3.07 -8.61 20.29
N THR A 82 -3.69 -7.88 19.36
CA THR A 82 -3.10 -7.54 18.06
C THR A 82 -3.09 -6.04 17.81
N LEU A 83 -1.97 -5.54 17.27
CA LEU A 83 -1.83 -4.19 16.73
C LEU A 83 -1.40 -4.26 15.27
N MET A 84 -1.82 -3.30 14.46
CA MET A 84 -1.30 -3.09 13.11
C MET A 84 -0.61 -1.73 13.03
N VAL A 85 0.57 -1.70 12.43
CA VAL A 85 1.23 -0.44 12.06
C VAL A 85 0.45 0.22 10.92
N SER A 86 0.16 1.50 11.07
CA SER A 86 -0.50 2.34 10.07
C SER A 86 0.25 3.67 9.94
N GLY A 87 -0.29 4.61 9.17
CA GLY A 87 0.36 5.89 8.94
C GLY A 87 -0.22 6.68 7.79
N LEU A 88 0.45 7.79 7.48
CA LEU A 88 0.10 8.70 6.38
C LEU A 88 0.00 7.99 5.03
N ILE A 89 0.91 7.05 4.74
CA ILE A 89 0.90 6.29 3.47
C ILE A 89 -0.43 5.54 3.27
N MET A 90 -0.98 4.95 4.33
CA MET A 90 -2.25 4.23 4.26
C MET A 90 -3.42 5.19 4.02
N LEU A 91 -3.43 6.37 4.66
CA LEU A 91 -4.42 7.40 4.37
C LEU A 91 -4.37 7.85 2.91
N GLY A 92 -3.18 8.06 2.37
CA GLY A 92 -3.00 8.43 0.98
C GLY A 92 -3.52 7.35 0.03
N ALA A 93 -3.23 6.08 0.32
CA ALA A 93 -3.74 4.94 -0.44
C ALA A 93 -5.27 4.84 -0.40
N ILE A 94 -5.89 5.04 0.78
CA ILE A 94 -7.35 5.06 0.94
C ILE A 94 -7.97 6.10 -0.01
N VAL A 95 -7.38 7.30 -0.08
CA VAL A 95 -7.87 8.40 -0.93
C VAL A 95 -7.64 8.11 -2.41
N THR A 96 -6.41 7.75 -2.81
CA THR A 96 -6.07 7.58 -4.23
C THR A 96 -6.80 6.39 -4.85
N GLN A 97 -6.96 5.29 -4.11
CA GLN A 97 -7.60 4.07 -4.58
C GLN A 97 -9.10 4.00 -4.27
N ARG A 98 -9.65 5.00 -3.58
CA ARG A 98 -11.08 5.05 -3.17
C ARG A 98 -11.49 3.78 -2.40
N SER A 99 -10.66 3.38 -1.44
CA SER A 99 -10.88 2.15 -0.68
C SER A 99 -12.21 2.22 0.08
N PRO A 100 -13.03 1.16 0.05
CA PRO A 100 -14.24 1.08 0.88
C PRO A 100 -13.93 0.80 2.35
N ILE A 101 -12.74 0.26 2.64
CA ILE A 101 -12.24 0.05 4.01
C ILE A 101 -11.22 1.15 4.31
N THR A 102 -11.40 1.82 5.43
CA THR A 102 -10.64 2.99 5.86
C THR A 102 -10.14 2.81 7.31
N LEU A 103 -9.48 3.84 7.84
CA LEU A 103 -9.09 3.86 9.25
C LEU A 103 -10.27 4.08 10.21
N ARG A 104 -11.50 4.30 9.72
CA ARG A 104 -12.71 4.36 10.56
C ARG A 104 -13.18 2.98 11.01
N GLU A 105 -12.79 1.92 10.30
CA GLU A 105 -13.16 0.54 10.59
C GLU A 105 -12.19 -0.16 11.57
N VAL A 106 -11.24 0.58 12.16
CA VAL A 106 -10.27 0.08 13.15
C VAL A 106 -10.33 0.92 14.43
N THR A 107 -9.79 0.38 15.51
CA THR A 107 -9.69 1.11 16.78
C THR A 107 -8.37 1.88 16.83
N SER A 108 -8.42 3.21 16.87
CA SER A 108 -7.24 4.06 17.00
C SER A 108 -6.58 3.90 18.37
N ILE A 109 -5.26 3.62 18.40
CA ILE A 109 -4.49 3.49 19.64
C ILE A 109 -3.59 4.70 19.85
N ALA A 110 -2.60 4.89 18.98
CA ALA A 110 -1.70 6.05 19.07
C ALA A 110 -0.93 6.33 17.78
N ARG A 111 -0.61 7.61 17.54
CA ARG A 111 0.54 8.00 16.73
C ARG A 111 1.81 7.74 17.54
N LEU A 112 2.85 7.24 16.87
CA LEU A 112 4.11 6.86 17.50
C LEU A 112 5.23 7.80 17.10
N THR A 113 5.43 7.97 15.80
CA THR A 113 6.61 8.67 15.27
C THR A 113 6.25 9.62 14.14
N GLY A 114 7.12 10.61 13.98
CA GLY A 114 7.27 11.40 12.77
C GLY A 114 8.60 11.11 12.11
N GLU A 115 8.70 11.40 10.83
CA GLU A 115 9.91 11.25 10.05
C GLU A 115 9.92 12.28 8.93
N TYR A 116 11.04 12.98 8.80
CA TYR A 116 11.26 13.88 7.67
C TYR A 116 11.78 13.10 6.47
N GLU A 117 11.29 13.47 5.30
CA GLU A 117 11.69 12.94 4.00
C GLU A 117 12.92 13.69 3.48
N VAL A 118 13.82 12.97 2.82
CA VAL A 118 15.03 13.51 2.18
C VAL A 118 14.96 13.32 0.68
N LEU A 119 15.27 14.39 -0.04
CA LEU A 119 15.50 14.36 -1.48
C LEU A 119 16.97 14.05 -1.74
N ALA A 120 17.27 13.01 -2.51
CA ALA A 120 18.63 12.62 -2.80
C ALA A 120 18.80 12.16 -4.25
N VAL A 121 20.03 12.24 -4.76
CA VAL A 121 20.42 11.76 -6.08
C VAL A 121 21.61 10.81 -5.96
N PRO A 122 21.89 9.96 -6.96
CA PRO A 122 23.13 9.19 -6.96
C PRO A 122 24.36 10.10 -6.83
N ALA A 123 25.43 9.68 -6.15
CA ALA A 123 26.63 10.50 -6.00
C ALA A 123 27.24 10.93 -7.36
N ALA A 124 27.12 10.06 -8.37
CA ALA A 124 27.56 10.31 -9.74
C ALA A 124 26.60 11.19 -10.58
N SER A 125 25.46 11.61 -10.02
CA SER A 125 24.46 12.40 -10.74
C SER A 125 25.02 13.74 -11.22
N PRO A 126 24.66 14.20 -12.44
CA PRO A 126 24.96 15.55 -12.89
C PRO A 126 24.21 16.63 -12.09
N ILE A 127 23.13 16.26 -11.40
CA ILE A 127 22.40 17.16 -10.49
C ILE A 127 23.22 17.25 -9.19
N ARG A 128 23.65 18.47 -8.81
CA ARG A 128 24.52 18.68 -7.65
C ARG A 128 23.87 19.45 -6.51
N SER A 129 22.76 20.12 -6.80
CA SER A 129 22.04 20.98 -5.86
C SER A 129 20.53 20.88 -6.09
N LEU A 130 19.74 21.36 -5.13
CA LEU A 130 18.31 21.52 -5.33
C LEU A 130 18.01 22.49 -6.48
N ASP A 131 18.78 23.56 -6.63
CA ASP A 131 18.61 24.53 -7.74
C ASP A 131 18.81 23.86 -9.11
N ASP A 132 19.81 22.97 -9.26
CA ASP A 132 19.98 22.20 -10.49
C ASP A 132 18.77 21.29 -10.78
N LEU A 133 18.24 20.64 -9.74
CA LEU A 133 17.06 19.79 -9.86
C LEU A 133 15.85 20.63 -10.29
N ILE A 134 15.56 21.74 -9.61
CA ILE A 134 14.41 22.60 -9.91
C ILE A 134 14.54 23.22 -11.31
N ARG A 135 15.74 23.64 -11.72
CA ARG A 135 15.97 24.17 -13.07
C ARG A 135 15.71 23.11 -14.14
N ALA A 136 16.20 21.89 -13.94
CA ALA A 136 15.97 20.80 -14.89
C ALA A 136 14.49 20.38 -14.92
N PHE A 137 13.86 20.34 -13.74
CA PHE A 137 12.47 19.94 -13.56
C PHE A 137 11.49 20.96 -14.14
N THR A 138 11.67 22.26 -13.92
CA THR A 138 10.79 23.31 -14.48
C THR A 138 10.88 23.39 -16.00
N GLN A 139 12.04 23.10 -16.60
CA GLN A 139 12.22 23.07 -18.06
C GLN A 139 11.56 21.87 -18.73
N ARG A 140 11.75 20.67 -18.18
CA ARG A 140 11.20 19.41 -18.72
C ARG A 140 10.74 18.49 -17.58
N PRO A 141 9.56 18.76 -16.97
CA PRO A 141 9.05 18.00 -15.83
C PRO A 141 9.08 16.48 -16.02
N GLU A 142 8.63 16.02 -17.19
CA GLU A 142 8.49 14.60 -17.51
C GLU A 142 9.84 13.89 -17.68
N ALA A 143 10.93 14.64 -17.91
CA ALA A 143 12.27 14.11 -18.05
C ALA A 143 12.95 13.78 -16.71
N ILE A 144 12.42 14.31 -15.60
CA ILE A 144 12.92 14.02 -14.26
C ILE A 144 12.06 12.90 -13.66
N SER A 145 12.62 11.70 -13.57
CA SER A 145 12.00 10.59 -12.86
C SER A 145 12.22 10.70 -11.35
N TRP A 146 11.14 10.77 -10.59
CA TRP A 146 11.12 10.83 -9.13
C TRP A 146 10.80 9.45 -8.57
N GLY A 147 11.74 8.80 -7.89
CA GLY A 147 11.53 7.51 -7.25
C GLY A 147 11.22 7.65 -5.76
N GLY A 148 10.31 6.84 -5.25
CA GLY A 148 10.00 6.75 -3.82
C GLY A 148 9.10 5.57 -3.53
N GLY A 149 8.59 5.50 -2.30
CA GLY A 149 7.64 4.50 -1.85
C GLY A 149 6.32 4.50 -2.62
N SER A 150 5.32 3.84 -2.04
CA SER A 150 4.09 3.49 -2.75
C SER A 150 3.32 4.70 -3.27
N ALA A 151 2.56 4.49 -4.35
CA ALA A 151 1.68 5.51 -4.91
C ALA A 151 0.67 6.01 -3.86
N GLY A 152 0.47 7.33 -3.82
CA GLY A 152 -0.30 8.04 -2.80
C GLY A 152 0.44 8.21 -1.46
N GLY A 153 1.65 7.67 -1.32
CA GLY A 153 2.46 7.77 -0.11
C GLY A 153 3.05 9.16 0.14
N SER A 154 3.74 9.27 1.28
CA SER A 154 4.48 10.46 1.73
C SER A 154 5.37 11.06 0.63
N ASP A 155 6.10 10.19 -0.05
CA ASP A 155 7.18 10.56 -0.96
C ASP A 155 6.59 11.17 -2.23
N GLN A 156 5.52 10.58 -2.78
CA GLN A 156 4.78 11.15 -3.91
C GLN A 156 4.09 12.46 -3.53
N ILE A 157 3.51 12.52 -2.33
CA ILE A 157 2.89 13.75 -1.82
C ILE A 157 3.93 14.86 -1.78
N LEU A 158 5.12 14.61 -1.23
CA LEU A 158 6.19 15.59 -1.16
C LEU A 158 6.66 16.03 -2.56
N ALA A 159 6.87 15.09 -3.49
CA ALA A 159 7.23 15.43 -4.88
C ALA A 159 6.19 16.36 -5.52
N GLY A 160 4.89 16.08 -5.30
CA GLY A 160 3.80 16.90 -5.80
C GLY A 160 3.72 18.28 -5.14
N LEU A 161 3.95 18.38 -3.84
CA LEU A 161 4.00 19.65 -3.12
C LEU A 161 5.18 20.53 -3.58
N ILE A 162 6.34 19.92 -3.85
CA ILE A 162 7.48 20.62 -4.42
C ILE A 162 7.16 21.11 -5.82
N ALA A 163 6.53 20.28 -6.65
CA ALA A 163 6.12 20.68 -7.99
C ALA A 163 5.19 21.90 -7.97
N ASP A 164 4.17 21.88 -7.13
CA ASP A 164 3.25 23.01 -6.95
C ASP A 164 3.99 24.28 -6.51
N ALA A 165 4.88 24.15 -5.52
CA ALA A 165 5.66 25.27 -4.99
C ALA A 165 6.60 25.91 -6.03
N VAL A 166 7.08 25.16 -7.02
CA VAL A 166 7.93 25.68 -8.11
C VAL A 166 7.17 25.97 -9.41
N GLY A 167 5.83 25.97 -9.36
CA GLY A 167 4.97 26.32 -10.50
C GLY A 167 4.85 25.23 -11.57
N VAL A 168 5.21 23.99 -11.25
CA VAL A 168 4.99 22.82 -12.11
C VAL A 168 3.71 22.13 -11.69
N ALA A 169 2.78 21.94 -12.63
CA ALA A 169 1.55 21.21 -12.35
C ALA A 169 1.89 19.80 -11.80
N PRO A 170 1.42 19.40 -10.60
CA PRO A 170 1.87 18.15 -9.97
C PRO A 170 1.61 16.89 -10.78
N ARG A 171 0.59 16.90 -11.64
CA ARG A 171 0.26 15.81 -12.58
C ARG A 171 1.37 15.52 -13.60
N ARG A 172 2.31 16.46 -13.78
CA ARG A 172 3.48 16.33 -14.66
C ARG A 172 4.70 15.74 -13.96
N VAL A 173 4.62 15.48 -12.65
CA VAL A 173 5.66 14.75 -11.93
C VAL A 173 5.68 13.32 -12.48
N ASN A 174 6.78 12.94 -13.10
CA ASN A 174 7.03 11.55 -13.50
C ASN A 174 7.46 10.75 -12.27
N TYR A 175 6.48 10.35 -11.46
CA TYR A 175 6.69 9.60 -10.23
C TYR A 175 6.71 8.09 -10.48
N ILE A 176 7.78 7.43 -10.05
CA ILE A 176 7.99 5.98 -10.13
C ILE A 176 7.80 5.41 -8.72
N ALA A 177 6.65 4.76 -8.51
CA ALA A 177 6.29 4.17 -7.23
C ALA A 177 6.94 2.81 -7.04
N PHE A 178 7.50 2.58 -5.85
CA PHE A 178 8.03 1.28 -5.43
C PHE A 178 7.22 0.71 -4.26
N SER A 179 7.37 -0.59 -4.00
CA SER A 179 6.61 -1.30 -2.97
C SER A 179 6.98 -0.90 -1.54
N GLY A 180 8.13 -0.22 -1.39
CA GLY A 180 8.65 0.30 -0.14
C GLY A 180 10.00 0.97 -0.37
N GLY A 181 10.51 1.65 0.65
CA GLY A 181 11.66 2.51 0.44
C GLY A 181 13.00 1.77 0.20
N GLY A 182 13.15 0.51 0.62
CA GLY A 182 14.30 -0.33 0.24
C GLY A 182 14.41 -0.63 -1.27
N GLU A 183 13.28 -0.86 -1.95
CA GLU A 183 13.24 -1.00 -3.41
C GLU A 183 13.56 0.33 -4.10
N SER A 184 12.99 1.43 -3.59
CA SER A 184 13.28 2.78 -4.08
C SER A 184 14.77 3.15 -3.95
N LEU A 185 15.38 2.80 -2.83
CA LEU A 185 16.79 3.03 -2.57
C LEU A 185 17.68 2.29 -3.57
N SER A 186 17.33 1.04 -3.87
CA SER A 186 18.04 0.23 -4.87
C SER A 186 17.94 0.85 -6.27
N ALA A 187 16.76 1.37 -6.64
CA ALA A 187 16.55 2.04 -7.91
C ALA A 187 17.36 3.34 -8.02
N ILE A 188 17.47 4.11 -6.95
CA ILE A 188 18.30 5.33 -6.90
C ILE A 188 19.78 4.94 -7.01
N LEU A 189 20.27 4.01 -6.20
CA LEU A 189 21.67 3.55 -6.25
C LEU A 189 22.05 3.04 -7.64
N GLY A 190 21.11 2.36 -8.33
CA GLY A 190 21.29 1.89 -9.71
C GLY A 190 21.12 2.97 -10.80
N GLY A 191 20.77 4.21 -10.43
CA GLY A 191 20.53 5.30 -11.38
C GLY A 191 19.30 5.10 -12.27
N GLN A 192 18.34 4.26 -11.85
CA GLN A 192 17.11 4.00 -12.59
C GLN A 192 16.12 5.17 -12.50
N VAL A 193 16.24 5.99 -11.46
CA VAL A 193 15.49 7.24 -11.27
C VAL A 193 16.45 8.42 -11.14
N SER A 194 15.99 9.62 -11.52
CA SER A 194 16.79 10.84 -11.53
C SER A 194 17.02 11.40 -10.13
N VAL A 195 15.97 11.34 -9.30
CA VAL A 195 15.94 11.78 -7.91
C VAL A 195 15.11 10.80 -7.08
N GLY A 196 15.53 10.60 -5.84
CA GLY A 196 14.86 9.80 -4.83
C GLY A 196 14.24 10.66 -3.74
N ILE A 197 13.09 10.25 -3.23
CA ILE A 197 12.50 10.74 -1.98
C ILE A 197 12.23 9.54 -1.08
N ASN A 198 12.66 9.62 0.17
CA ASN A 198 12.36 8.62 1.20
C ASN A 198 12.65 9.20 2.60
N GLY A 199 12.15 8.50 3.63
CA GLY A 199 12.40 8.81 5.03
C GLY A 199 13.91 8.81 5.31
N LEU A 200 14.34 9.77 6.13
CA LEU A 200 15.74 9.93 6.49
C LEU A 200 16.35 8.64 7.05
N ALA A 201 15.61 7.83 7.81
CA ALA A 201 16.13 6.59 8.40
C ALA A 201 16.62 5.61 7.32
N GLU A 202 15.94 5.57 6.18
CA GLU A 202 16.23 4.64 5.10
C GLU A 202 17.41 5.10 4.24
N PHE A 203 17.58 6.42 4.06
CA PHE A 203 18.67 7.00 3.25
C PHE A 203 19.93 7.32 4.04
N ALA A 204 19.83 7.56 5.36
CA ALA A 204 20.96 7.96 6.19
C ALA A 204 22.21 7.07 6.01
N PRO A 205 22.13 5.73 6.00
CA PRO A 205 23.33 4.90 5.80
C PRO A 205 24.03 5.14 4.46
N GLN A 206 23.28 5.42 3.39
CA GLN A 206 23.82 5.65 2.05
C GLN A 206 24.32 7.10 1.87
N ILE A 207 23.68 8.05 2.55
CA ILE A 207 24.18 9.42 2.67
C ILE A 207 25.54 9.42 3.41
N ASP A 208 25.62 8.74 4.56
CA ASP A 208 26.83 8.64 5.37
C ASP A 208 27.96 7.91 4.62
N ALA A 209 27.61 6.91 3.79
CA ALA A 209 28.55 6.21 2.91
C ALA A 209 28.96 7.01 1.66
N GLY A 210 28.29 8.13 1.36
CA GLY A 210 28.55 8.97 0.19
C GLY A 210 28.13 8.34 -1.15
N THR A 211 27.29 7.30 -1.14
CA THR A 211 26.80 6.64 -2.36
C THR A 211 25.62 7.39 -2.99
N ILE A 212 24.88 8.14 -2.18
CA ILE A 212 23.88 9.13 -2.62
C ILE A 212 24.20 10.50 -2.04
N ARG A 213 23.85 11.55 -2.78
CA ARG A 213 23.98 12.96 -2.36
C ARG A 213 22.61 13.48 -1.96
N PRO A 214 22.39 13.86 -0.70
CA PRO A 214 21.19 14.58 -0.30
C PRO A 214 21.19 16.00 -0.88
N LEU A 215 20.04 16.44 -1.38
CA LEU A 215 19.83 17.78 -1.93
C LEU A 215 19.01 18.66 -0.98
N ALA A 216 18.04 18.08 -0.30
CA ALA A 216 17.20 18.79 0.66
C ALA A 216 16.57 17.84 1.67
N ILE A 217 16.25 18.36 2.85
CA ILE A 217 15.38 17.71 3.82
C ILE A 217 14.09 18.53 4.01
N SER A 218 12.99 17.83 4.24
CA SER A 218 11.64 18.42 4.38
C SER A 218 11.33 18.99 5.77
N SER A 219 12.32 19.05 6.67
CA SER A 219 12.19 19.62 8.00
C SER A 219 12.15 21.16 7.99
N ALA A 220 11.57 21.75 9.04
CA ALA A 220 11.55 23.20 9.23
C ALA A 220 12.96 23.81 9.34
N GLU A 221 13.84 23.10 10.04
CA GLU A 221 15.22 23.46 10.33
C GLU A 221 16.14 22.25 10.07
N ARG A 222 17.44 22.48 9.90
CA ARG A 222 18.40 21.38 9.73
C ARG A 222 18.40 20.47 10.95
N LEU A 223 18.53 19.18 10.72
CA LEU A 223 18.59 18.21 11.81
C LEU A 223 20.00 18.13 12.42
N PRO A 224 20.13 17.98 13.75
CA PRO A 224 21.42 17.80 14.39
C PRO A 224 22.21 16.62 13.80
N GLY A 225 23.48 16.86 13.47
CA GLY A 225 24.37 15.83 12.91
C GLY A 225 24.13 15.49 11.43
N LEU A 226 23.26 16.22 10.73
CA LEU A 226 23.01 16.07 9.31
C LEU A 226 23.28 17.38 8.58
N ASP A 227 24.36 17.43 7.78
CA ASP A 227 24.66 18.61 6.94
C ASP A 227 23.87 18.57 5.63
N VAL A 228 22.55 18.67 5.75
CA VAL A 228 21.62 18.73 4.61
C VAL A 228 20.75 19.97 4.76
N PRO A 229 20.74 20.89 3.77
CA PRO A 229 19.90 22.07 3.83
C PRO A 229 18.42 21.69 3.75
N THR A 230 17.57 22.49 4.40
CA THR A 230 16.13 22.33 4.30
C THR A 230 15.60 22.82 2.94
N LEU A 231 14.35 22.48 2.61
CA LEU A 231 13.63 23.10 1.50
C LEU A 231 13.46 24.62 1.73
N ARG A 232 13.15 25.03 2.97
CA ARG A 232 12.95 26.44 3.35
C ARG A 232 14.20 27.29 3.16
N GLU A 233 15.36 26.80 3.59
CA GLU A 233 16.66 27.49 3.38
C GLU A 233 16.98 27.70 1.90
N GLN A 234 16.41 26.87 1.03
CA GLN A 234 16.64 26.89 -0.42
C GLN A 234 15.50 27.57 -1.20
N GLY A 235 14.62 28.29 -0.51
CA GLY A 235 13.59 29.13 -1.15
C GLY A 235 12.26 28.43 -1.47
N ILE A 236 12.07 27.20 -0.99
CA ILE A 236 10.78 26.48 -1.10
C ILE A 236 10.16 26.46 0.31
N ASP A 237 9.13 27.29 0.56
CA ASP A 237 8.43 27.32 1.85
C ASP A 237 7.53 26.09 2.03
N LEU A 238 8.18 24.97 2.32
CA LEU A 238 7.55 23.68 2.48
C LEU A 238 8.19 22.92 3.63
N GLU A 239 7.33 22.44 4.52
CA GLU A 239 7.67 21.47 5.56
C GLU A 239 6.73 20.27 5.41
N PHE A 240 7.27 19.08 5.55
CA PHE A 240 6.50 17.86 5.41
C PHE A 240 7.04 16.75 6.30
N GLU A 241 6.15 16.15 7.09
CA GLU A 241 6.47 15.05 8.00
C GLU A 241 5.60 13.84 7.63
N ASN A 242 6.22 12.71 7.41
CA ASN A 242 5.57 11.42 7.39
C ASN A 242 5.36 10.94 8.83
N TRP A 243 4.28 10.22 9.10
CA TRP A 243 4.00 9.74 10.45
C TRP A 243 3.48 8.31 10.46
N ARG A 244 3.77 7.64 11.57
CA ARG A 244 3.40 6.25 11.82
C ARG A 244 2.55 6.16 13.07
N SER A 245 1.57 5.29 13.02
CA SER A 245 0.66 5.03 14.12
C SER A 245 0.46 3.53 14.30
N VAL A 246 -0.26 3.17 15.35
CA VAL A 246 -0.77 1.83 15.57
C VAL A 246 -2.27 1.87 15.80
N VAL A 247 -2.93 0.85 15.28
CA VAL A 247 -4.37 0.64 15.39
C VAL A 247 -4.62 -0.79 15.86
N ALA A 248 -5.72 -1.02 16.56
CA ALA A 248 -6.19 -2.33 16.94
C ALA A 248 -7.42 -2.73 16.09
N PRO A 249 -7.77 -4.02 16.03
CA PRO A 249 -8.93 -4.46 15.25
C PRO A 249 -10.24 -3.81 15.71
N PRO A 250 -11.28 -3.80 14.86
CA PRO A 250 -12.62 -3.42 15.30
C PRO A 250 -13.16 -4.42 16.32
N GLY A 251 -14.07 -3.96 17.17
CA GLY A 251 -14.86 -4.84 18.05
C GLY A 251 -14.16 -5.33 19.31
N ILE A 252 -12.95 -4.83 19.62
CA ILE A 252 -12.32 -5.04 20.93
C ILE A 252 -13.11 -4.31 22.02
N ASP A 253 -13.10 -4.87 23.24
CA ASP A 253 -13.77 -4.25 24.38
C ASP A 253 -12.95 -3.12 25.02
N ALA A 254 -13.56 -2.39 25.96
CA ALA A 254 -12.90 -1.26 26.62
C ALA A 254 -11.73 -1.68 27.53
N ALA A 255 -11.69 -2.92 28.02
CA ALA A 255 -10.57 -3.43 28.81
C ALA A 255 -9.39 -3.79 27.89
N GLU A 256 -9.65 -4.46 26.77
CA GLU A 256 -8.67 -4.78 25.73
C GLU A 256 -8.06 -3.53 25.11
N ARG A 257 -8.89 -2.53 24.77
CA ARG A 257 -8.39 -1.22 24.28
C ARG A 257 -7.45 -0.58 25.29
N ARG A 258 -7.85 -0.51 26.56
CA ARG A 258 -7.02 0.07 27.65
C ARG A 258 -5.73 -0.71 27.85
N TYR A 259 -5.77 -2.03 27.71
CA TYR A 259 -4.59 -2.87 27.78
C TYR A 259 -3.61 -2.50 26.65
N LEU A 260 -4.05 -2.46 25.40
CA LEU A 260 -3.21 -2.13 24.25
C LEU A 260 -2.68 -0.70 24.32
N GLU A 261 -3.51 0.26 24.74
CA GLU A 261 -3.07 1.64 25.00
C GLU A 261 -1.97 1.68 26.07
N GLY A 262 -2.14 0.95 27.18
CA GLY A 262 -1.14 0.86 28.25
C GLY A 262 0.17 0.20 27.82
N VAL A 263 0.10 -0.84 26.98
CA VAL A 263 1.29 -1.49 26.39
C VAL A 263 2.06 -0.49 25.53
N VAL A 264 1.36 0.25 24.66
CA VAL A 264 1.99 1.25 23.79
C VAL A 264 2.54 2.42 24.60
N GLU A 265 1.80 2.91 25.60
CA GLU A 265 2.26 3.99 26.49
C GLU A 265 3.51 3.59 27.28
N ALA A 266 3.55 2.37 27.82
CA ALA A 266 4.72 1.84 28.50
C ALA A 266 5.92 1.71 27.55
N MET A 267 5.67 1.24 26.32
CA MET A 267 6.72 1.09 25.30
C MET A 267 7.35 2.44 24.98
N VAL A 268 6.55 3.46 24.66
CA VAL A 268 7.10 4.77 24.26
C VAL A 268 7.85 5.47 25.39
N ARG A 269 7.50 5.17 26.64
CA ARG A 269 8.22 5.66 27.84
C ARG A 269 9.50 4.90 28.14
N SER A 270 9.75 3.75 27.53
CA SER A 270 10.94 2.94 27.78
C SER A 270 12.22 3.60 27.24
N GLU A 271 13.36 3.27 27.84
CA GLU A 271 14.68 3.66 27.32
C GLU A 271 14.94 3.03 25.95
N ALA A 272 14.57 1.75 25.77
CA ALA A 272 14.73 1.04 24.50
C ALA A 272 14.02 1.74 23.33
N TRP A 273 12.83 2.32 23.55
CA TRP A 273 12.14 3.10 22.53
C TRP A 273 12.82 4.45 22.25
N ARG A 274 13.22 5.19 23.29
CA ARG A 274 13.94 6.48 23.14
C ARG A 274 15.27 6.31 22.40
N ASP A 275 16.00 5.24 22.69
CA ASP A 275 17.21 4.88 21.97
C ASP A 275 16.93 4.54 20.51
N ALA A 276 15.82 3.83 20.25
CA ALA A 276 15.41 3.52 18.89
C ALA A 276 15.04 4.79 18.10
N LEU A 277 14.29 5.72 18.69
CA LEU A 277 13.98 7.01 18.06
C LEU A 277 15.26 7.74 17.63
N THR A 278 16.26 7.78 18.51
CA THR A 278 17.57 8.39 18.21
C THR A 278 18.29 7.64 17.08
N ARG A 279 18.37 6.32 17.18
CA ARG A 279 19.07 5.46 16.20
C ARG A 279 18.48 5.58 14.80
N TYR A 280 17.16 5.62 14.70
CA TYR A 280 16.45 5.72 13.42
C TYR A 280 16.16 7.17 13.02
N ARG A 281 16.60 8.16 13.81
CA ARG A 281 16.34 9.59 13.58
C ARG A 281 14.85 9.91 13.42
N TRP A 282 14.01 9.17 14.14
CA TRP A 282 12.57 9.40 14.22
C TRP A 282 12.26 10.48 15.24
N LEU A 283 11.23 11.25 14.95
CA LEU A 283 10.69 12.26 15.84
C LEU A 283 9.74 11.59 16.83
N ASP A 284 9.89 11.94 18.11
CA ASP A 284 8.88 11.58 19.10
C ASP A 284 7.60 12.38 18.80
N ARG A 285 6.55 11.64 18.46
CA ARG A 285 5.26 12.15 18.05
C ARG A 285 4.13 11.41 18.72
N TYR A 286 4.42 10.83 19.90
CA TYR A 286 3.43 10.09 20.65
C TYR A 286 2.20 10.96 20.91
N LEU A 287 1.05 10.47 20.46
CA LEU A 287 -0.25 11.08 20.63
C LEU A 287 -1.28 9.95 20.69
N ALA A 288 -2.12 9.94 21.72
CA ALA A 288 -3.06 8.84 21.95
C ALA A 288 -4.47 9.36 22.28
N GLY A 289 -5.42 8.44 22.39
CA GLY A 289 -6.80 8.74 22.76
C GLY A 289 -7.49 9.73 21.81
N ALA A 290 -8.38 10.56 22.36
CA ALA A 290 -9.21 11.50 21.59
C ALA A 290 -8.39 12.58 20.84
N GLU A 291 -7.14 12.83 21.24
CA GLU A 291 -6.25 13.73 20.49
C GLU A 291 -5.75 13.08 19.20
N PHE A 292 -5.41 11.79 19.26
CA PHE A 292 -5.02 11.06 18.07
C PHE A 292 -6.17 10.89 17.08
N GLU A 293 -7.38 10.62 17.57
CA GLU A 293 -8.58 10.54 16.70
C GLU A 293 -8.80 11.86 15.94
N ARG A 294 -8.74 13.01 16.64
CA ARG A 294 -8.84 14.34 16.01
C ARG A 294 -7.71 14.63 15.02
N PHE A 295 -6.48 14.22 15.37
CA PHE A 295 -5.34 14.33 14.47
C PHE A 295 -5.56 13.51 13.19
N ALA A 296 -6.02 12.26 13.30
CA ALA A 296 -6.27 11.38 12.16
C ALA A 296 -7.36 11.94 11.23
N ASP A 297 -8.44 12.49 11.77
CA ASP A 297 -9.48 13.16 10.97
C ASP A 297 -8.93 14.41 10.24
N THR A 298 -8.12 15.22 10.93
CA THR A 298 -7.48 16.41 10.35
C THR A 298 -6.52 16.04 9.23
N GLU A 299 -5.69 15.01 9.45
CA GLU A 299 -4.75 14.51 8.46
C GLU A 299 -5.45 13.88 7.26
N HIS A 300 -6.55 13.16 7.47
CA HIS A 300 -7.35 12.64 6.37
C HIS A 300 -7.85 13.77 5.46
N ALA A 301 -8.41 14.83 6.03
CA ALA A 301 -8.86 16.00 5.27
C ALA A 301 -7.70 16.74 4.58
N ARG A 302 -6.53 16.83 5.23
CA ARG A 302 -5.32 17.44 4.65
C ARG A 302 -4.81 16.63 3.45
N VAL A 303 -4.61 15.33 3.63
CA VAL A 303 -4.13 14.41 2.59
C VAL A 303 -5.11 14.36 1.43
N GLN A 304 -6.42 14.32 1.69
CA GLN A 304 -7.43 14.36 0.63
C GLN A 304 -7.32 15.62 -0.22
N ARG A 305 -7.22 16.80 0.41
CA ARG A 305 -7.06 18.07 -0.32
C ARG A 305 -5.79 18.09 -1.17
N ILE A 306 -4.67 17.64 -0.59
CA ILE A 306 -3.40 17.58 -1.31
C ILE A 306 -3.55 16.67 -2.53
N LEU A 307 -3.97 15.42 -2.36
CA LEU A 307 -4.08 14.46 -3.48
C LEU A 307 -5.08 14.90 -4.56
N GLN A 308 -6.15 15.60 -4.20
CA GLN A 308 -7.06 16.24 -5.16
C GLN A 308 -6.36 17.33 -5.98
N GLN A 309 -5.59 18.21 -5.33
CA GLN A 309 -4.77 19.23 -6.00
C GLN A 309 -3.71 18.58 -6.91
N LEU A 310 -3.08 17.50 -6.44
CA LEU A 310 -2.07 16.79 -7.21
C LEU A 310 -2.67 16.05 -8.42
N GLY A 311 -4.00 15.91 -8.50
CA GLY A 311 -4.70 15.15 -9.53
C GLY A 311 -4.41 13.65 -9.49
N THR A 312 -3.94 13.15 -8.34
CA THR A 312 -3.65 11.73 -8.10
C THR A 312 -4.88 10.96 -7.61
N THR A 313 -5.99 11.65 -7.34
CA THR A 313 -7.30 11.00 -7.31
C THR A 313 -7.58 10.48 -8.71
N ALA A 314 -7.79 9.16 -8.87
CA ALA A 314 -8.30 8.61 -10.11
C ALA A 314 -9.41 9.52 -10.65
N LYS A 315 -9.40 9.84 -11.96
CA LYS A 315 -10.58 10.42 -12.62
C LYS A 315 -11.80 9.63 -12.17
N GLU A 316 -12.95 10.28 -12.00
CA GLU A 316 -14.21 9.57 -11.84
C GLU A 316 -14.37 8.56 -12.99
N SER A 317 -13.93 7.33 -12.74
CA SER A 317 -14.35 6.16 -13.48
C SER A 317 -15.84 6.08 -13.24
N SER A 318 -16.62 6.31 -14.30
CA SER A 318 -18.07 6.07 -14.33
C SER A 318 -18.41 4.58 -14.15
N ALA A 319 -17.42 3.70 -14.09
CA ALA A 319 -17.59 2.30 -13.76
C ALA A 319 -17.40 2.08 -12.25
N ALA A 320 -18.51 1.72 -11.58
CA ALA A 320 -18.55 1.29 -10.19
C ALA A 320 -17.56 0.14 -9.89
N PRO A 321 -16.99 0.09 -8.67
CA PRO A 321 -16.20 -1.05 -8.20
C PRO A 321 -17.06 -2.33 -8.28
N GLY A 322 -16.62 -3.31 -9.08
CA GLY A 322 -17.36 -4.55 -9.36
C GLY A 322 -17.66 -4.79 -10.84
N LEU A 323 -17.43 -3.79 -11.71
CA LEU A 323 -17.63 -3.96 -13.16
C LEU A 323 -16.55 -4.84 -13.82
N TYR A 324 -15.33 -4.93 -13.29
CA TYR A 324 -14.26 -5.76 -13.89
C TYR A 324 -14.60 -7.26 -13.94
N PRO A 325 -15.05 -7.91 -12.83
CA PRO A 325 -15.58 -9.28 -12.90
C PRO A 325 -16.78 -9.41 -13.85
N LEU A 326 -17.65 -8.40 -13.91
CA LEU A 326 -18.84 -8.38 -14.78
C LEU A 326 -18.50 -8.21 -16.26
N PHE A 327 -17.43 -7.50 -16.62
CA PHE A 327 -16.94 -7.38 -17.99
C PHE A 327 -16.23 -8.65 -18.46
N VAL A 328 -15.48 -9.30 -17.56
CA VAL A 328 -14.88 -10.62 -17.84
C VAL A 328 -15.97 -11.69 -17.98
N LEU A 329 -16.95 -11.74 -17.06
CA LEU A 329 -18.12 -12.62 -17.20
C LEU A 329 -18.96 -12.25 -18.43
N GLY A 330 -19.18 -10.97 -18.70
CA GLY A 330 -19.96 -10.49 -19.84
C GLY A 330 -19.29 -10.84 -21.18
N GLY A 331 -17.97 -10.71 -21.25
CA GLY A 331 -17.16 -11.15 -22.39
C GLY A 331 -17.22 -12.66 -22.58
N LEU A 332 -17.14 -13.45 -21.50
CA LEU A 332 -17.28 -14.91 -21.54
C LEU A 332 -18.69 -15.37 -21.94
N VAL A 333 -19.74 -14.67 -21.50
CA VAL A 333 -21.14 -14.94 -21.86
C VAL A 333 -21.41 -14.56 -23.32
N LEU A 334 -20.91 -13.42 -23.80
CA LEU A 334 -21.03 -13.01 -25.20
C LEU A 334 -20.24 -13.94 -26.14
N LEU A 335 -19.05 -14.41 -25.75
CA LEU A 335 -18.29 -15.42 -26.48
C LEU A 335 -19.00 -16.78 -26.49
N GLY A 336 -19.61 -17.17 -25.37
CA GLY A 336 -20.45 -18.37 -25.28
C GLY A 336 -21.67 -18.29 -26.20
N LEU A 337 -22.37 -17.14 -26.22
CA LEU A 337 -23.50 -16.91 -27.12
C LEU A 337 -23.08 -16.87 -28.59
N ALA A 338 -21.96 -16.23 -28.93
CA ALA A 338 -21.41 -16.19 -30.28
C ALA A 338 -20.96 -17.58 -30.78
N ALA A 339 -20.52 -18.47 -29.89
CA ALA A 339 -20.19 -19.86 -30.21
C ALA A 339 -21.43 -20.76 -30.35
N VAL A 340 -22.52 -20.47 -29.63
CA VAL A 340 -23.75 -21.27 -29.62
C VAL A 340 -24.70 -20.91 -30.79
N VAL A 341 -24.75 -19.65 -31.22
CA VAL A 341 -25.64 -19.20 -32.32
C VAL A 341 -25.40 -19.94 -33.66
N PRO A 342 -24.16 -20.23 -34.08
CA PRO A 342 -23.89 -21.07 -35.25
C PRO A 342 -24.25 -22.55 -35.05
N ALA A 343 -24.18 -23.06 -33.81
CA ALA A 343 -24.49 -24.45 -33.47
C ALA A 343 -26.00 -24.72 -33.46
N ILE A 344 -26.82 -23.76 -33.02
CA ILE A 344 -28.29 -23.85 -33.01
C ILE A 344 -28.88 -23.77 -34.43
N ARG A 345 -28.21 -23.07 -35.36
CA ARG A 345 -28.66 -22.95 -36.77
C ARG A 345 -28.47 -24.22 -37.60
N ARG A 346 -27.77 -25.25 -37.09
CA ARG A 346 -27.66 -26.56 -37.75
C ARG A 346 -28.67 -27.52 -37.13
N ARG A 347 -29.66 -27.98 -37.92
CA ARG A 347 -30.72 -28.91 -37.51
C ARG A 347 -30.15 -30.19 -36.85
N PRO A 348 -30.90 -30.83 -35.93
CA PRO A 348 -30.35 -31.81 -35.00
C PRO A 348 -30.11 -33.16 -35.69
N VAL A 349 -28.92 -33.72 -35.49
CA VAL A 349 -28.71 -35.17 -35.59
C VAL A 349 -28.67 -35.69 -34.15
N ILE A 350 -29.48 -36.73 -33.91
CA ILE A 350 -29.77 -37.37 -32.62
C ILE A 350 -28.50 -37.55 -31.77
N PRO A 351 -28.44 -37.07 -30.51
CA PRO A 351 -27.31 -37.35 -29.64
C PRO A 351 -27.54 -38.64 -28.86
N SER A 352 -26.84 -39.71 -29.23
CA SER A 352 -26.32 -40.64 -28.24
C SER A 352 -24.82 -40.35 -28.08
N GLN A 353 -24.37 -40.22 -26.82
CA GLN A 353 -22.99 -39.94 -26.35
C GLN A 353 -22.56 -38.48 -26.04
N THR A 354 -23.44 -37.56 -25.65
CA THR A 354 -23.02 -36.17 -25.33
C THR A 354 -22.62 -35.88 -23.87
N ALA A 355 -22.74 -36.81 -22.92
CA ALA A 355 -22.47 -36.52 -21.50
C ALA A 355 -20.96 -36.38 -21.15
N VAL A 356 -20.07 -37.09 -21.86
CA VAL A 356 -18.62 -37.10 -21.53
C VAL A 356 -17.87 -35.89 -22.12
N ARG A 357 -18.44 -35.22 -23.12
CA ARG A 357 -17.80 -34.07 -23.80
C ARG A 357 -17.97 -32.74 -23.03
N GLY A 358 -19.04 -32.63 -22.23
CA GLY A 358 -19.32 -31.43 -21.42
C GLY A 358 -18.25 -31.18 -20.35
N TRP A 359 -17.89 -32.21 -19.57
CA TRP A 359 -16.96 -32.07 -18.44
C TRP A 359 -15.54 -31.70 -18.85
N ARG A 360 -15.05 -32.19 -20.00
CA ARG A 360 -13.73 -31.80 -20.52
C ARG A 360 -13.69 -30.33 -20.94
N SER A 361 -14.76 -29.86 -21.56
CA SER A 361 -14.91 -28.46 -21.99
C SER A 361 -14.99 -27.53 -20.77
N VAL A 362 -15.76 -27.92 -19.74
CA VAL A 362 -15.84 -27.22 -18.46
C VAL A 362 -14.48 -27.20 -17.76
N GLY A 363 -13.76 -28.32 -17.73
CA GLY A 363 -12.41 -28.40 -17.13
C GLY A 363 -11.39 -27.50 -17.84
N LEU A 364 -11.43 -27.41 -19.17
CA LEU A 364 -10.54 -26.53 -19.94
C LEU A 364 -10.83 -25.05 -19.69
N ILE A 365 -12.11 -24.66 -19.60
CA ILE A 365 -12.52 -23.28 -19.30
C ILE A 365 -12.13 -22.91 -17.87
N ALA A 366 -12.38 -23.79 -16.91
CA ALA A 366 -12.01 -23.58 -15.51
C ALA A 366 -10.48 -23.48 -15.33
N ALA A 367 -9.72 -24.34 -16.00
CA ALA A 367 -8.26 -24.28 -16.03
C ALA A 367 -7.77 -22.98 -16.66
N GLY A 368 -8.38 -22.53 -17.77
CA GLY A 368 -8.04 -21.26 -18.39
C GLY A 368 -8.28 -20.07 -17.47
N GLY A 369 -9.42 -20.03 -16.78
CA GLY A 369 -9.73 -18.95 -15.83
C GLY A 369 -8.79 -18.94 -14.62
N PHE A 370 -8.45 -20.13 -14.10
CA PHE A 370 -7.49 -20.26 -13.01
C PHE A 370 -6.07 -19.81 -13.42
N LEU A 371 -5.62 -20.21 -14.60
CA LEU A 371 -4.31 -19.82 -15.13
C LEU A 371 -4.25 -18.32 -15.43
N ASP A 372 -5.33 -17.74 -15.93
CA ASP A 372 -5.40 -16.29 -16.18
C ASP A 372 -5.21 -15.51 -14.88
N VAL A 373 -5.95 -15.85 -13.81
CA VAL A 373 -5.80 -15.21 -12.50
C VAL A 373 -4.41 -15.43 -11.91
N LEU A 374 -3.86 -16.65 -12.02
CA LEU A 374 -2.57 -17.00 -11.41
C LEU A 374 -1.38 -16.31 -12.10
N PHE A 375 -1.48 -16.08 -13.41
CA PHE A 375 -0.36 -15.61 -14.22
C PHE A 375 -0.52 -14.20 -14.78
N ALA A 376 -1.69 -13.57 -14.68
CA ALA A 376 -1.90 -12.20 -15.17
C ALA A 376 -0.90 -11.20 -14.58
N GLU A 377 -0.63 -11.25 -13.28
CA GLU A 377 0.33 -10.35 -12.63
C GLU A 377 1.78 -10.62 -13.03
N ARG A 378 2.15 -11.89 -13.26
CA ARG A 378 3.54 -12.29 -13.55
C ARG A 378 3.90 -12.22 -15.03
N LEU A 379 2.98 -12.67 -15.90
CA LEU A 379 3.18 -12.79 -17.34
C LEU A 379 2.57 -11.62 -18.11
N GLY A 380 1.61 -10.92 -17.52
CA GLY A 380 0.89 -9.81 -18.16
C GLY A 380 -0.43 -10.25 -18.77
N PHE A 381 -1.35 -9.29 -18.87
CA PHE A 381 -2.73 -9.49 -19.34
C PHE A 381 -2.78 -10.18 -20.71
N ILE A 382 -1.96 -9.75 -21.66
CA ILE A 382 -1.98 -10.28 -23.02
C ILE A 382 -1.65 -11.78 -23.05
N ILE A 383 -0.64 -12.21 -22.29
CA ILE A 383 -0.20 -13.62 -22.27
C ILE A 383 -1.22 -14.47 -21.51
N ALA A 384 -1.65 -14.01 -20.34
CA ALA A 384 -2.63 -14.72 -19.51
C ALA A 384 -3.96 -14.93 -20.25
N SER A 385 -4.49 -13.85 -20.86
CA SER A 385 -5.75 -13.91 -21.59
C SER A 385 -5.64 -14.66 -22.90
N ALA A 386 -4.48 -14.68 -23.56
CA ALA A 386 -4.28 -15.50 -24.75
C ALA A 386 -4.32 -17.00 -24.41
N VAL A 387 -3.78 -17.42 -23.26
CA VAL A 387 -3.88 -18.80 -22.78
C VAL A 387 -5.33 -19.16 -22.47
N LEU A 388 -6.06 -18.28 -21.79
CA LEU A 388 -7.49 -18.45 -21.51
C LEU A 388 -8.29 -18.61 -22.81
N PHE A 389 -8.19 -17.66 -23.74
CA PHE A 389 -8.96 -17.70 -24.98
C PHE A 389 -8.59 -18.90 -25.85
N TRP A 390 -7.32 -19.33 -25.84
CA TRP A 390 -6.91 -20.55 -26.53
C TRP A 390 -7.52 -21.82 -25.91
N LEU A 391 -7.56 -21.92 -24.58
CA LEU A 391 -8.20 -23.04 -23.87
C LEU A 391 -9.72 -23.05 -24.06
N VAL A 392 -10.35 -21.88 -24.09
CA VAL A 392 -11.77 -21.72 -24.42
C VAL A 392 -12.04 -22.15 -25.86
N ALA A 393 -11.24 -21.70 -26.84
CA ALA A 393 -11.39 -22.15 -28.23
C ALA A 393 -11.23 -23.67 -28.36
N ARG A 394 -10.24 -24.24 -27.65
CA ARG A 394 -10.00 -25.69 -27.53
C ARG A 394 -11.15 -26.45 -26.90
N ALA A 395 -11.91 -25.84 -26.00
CA ALA A 395 -13.09 -26.45 -25.39
C ALA A 395 -14.22 -26.66 -26.41
N PHE A 396 -14.25 -25.91 -27.52
CA PHE A 396 -15.32 -25.95 -28.52
C PHE A 396 -14.90 -26.42 -29.92
N ASP A 397 -13.62 -26.34 -30.30
CA ASP A 397 -13.09 -26.84 -31.58
C ASP A 397 -11.64 -27.36 -31.41
N GLU A 398 -11.40 -28.63 -31.78
CA GLU A 398 -10.06 -29.26 -31.67
C GLU A 398 -9.25 -29.19 -32.97
N ARG A 399 -9.86 -28.76 -34.08
CA ARG A 399 -9.34 -29.05 -35.43
C ARG A 399 -8.22 -28.13 -35.89
N ARG A 400 -8.00 -26.95 -35.28
CA ARG A 400 -7.06 -25.94 -35.80
C ARG A 400 -6.29 -25.16 -34.71
N PRO A 401 -5.47 -25.82 -33.87
CA PRO A 401 -4.80 -25.22 -32.71
C PRO A 401 -4.01 -23.94 -32.97
N VAL A 402 -3.30 -23.90 -34.10
CA VAL A 402 -2.41 -22.78 -34.44
C VAL A 402 -3.22 -21.53 -34.78
N ARG A 403 -4.32 -21.70 -35.54
CA ARG A 403 -5.23 -20.60 -35.88
C ARG A 403 -5.89 -20.05 -34.62
N ASP A 404 -6.32 -20.93 -33.73
CA ASP A 404 -7.03 -20.55 -32.52
C ASP A 404 -6.09 -19.82 -31.53
N ALA A 405 -4.80 -20.18 -31.50
CA ALA A 405 -3.78 -19.45 -30.73
C ALA A 405 -3.53 -18.05 -31.29
N LEU A 406 -3.41 -17.91 -32.61
CA LEU A 406 -3.23 -16.61 -33.26
C LEU A 406 -4.44 -15.68 -33.02
N PHE A 407 -5.64 -16.23 -33.08
CA PHE A 407 -6.88 -15.50 -32.78
C PHE A 407 -6.94 -15.07 -31.31
N ALA A 408 -6.60 -15.97 -30.38
CA ALA A 408 -6.55 -15.68 -28.95
C ALA A 408 -5.60 -14.52 -28.61
N VAL A 409 -4.41 -14.50 -29.22
CA VAL A 409 -3.46 -13.39 -29.06
C VAL A 409 -4.02 -12.09 -29.63
N ALA A 410 -4.58 -12.12 -30.85
CA ALA A 410 -5.14 -10.92 -31.49
C ALA A 410 -6.29 -10.30 -30.67
N VAL A 411 -7.19 -11.13 -30.14
CA VAL A 411 -8.28 -10.68 -29.26
C VAL A 411 -7.74 -10.12 -27.95
N SER A 412 -6.71 -10.75 -27.36
CA SER A 412 -6.09 -10.29 -26.11
C SER A 412 -5.43 -8.93 -26.28
N VAL A 413 -4.73 -8.70 -27.41
CA VAL A 413 -4.14 -7.40 -27.74
C VAL A 413 -5.23 -6.34 -27.96
N ALA A 414 -6.28 -6.66 -28.71
CA ALA A 414 -7.40 -5.73 -28.94
C ALA A 414 -8.11 -5.37 -27.63
N ALA A 415 -8.32 -6.34 -26.74
CA ALA A 415 -8.87 -6.11 -25.40
C ALA A 415 -7.92 -5.25 -24.56
N TYR A 416 -6.61 -5.53 -24.57
CA TYR A 416 -5.63 -4.72 -23.86
C TYR A 416 -5.62 -3.26 -24.34
N LEU A 417 -5.69 -3.02 -25.65
CA LEU A 417 -5.78 -1.68 -26.21
C LEU A 417 -7.10 -0.99 -25.83
N LEU A 418 -8.22 -1.68 -25.94
CA LEU A 418 -9.52 -1.11 -25.56
C LEU A 418 -9.58 -0.77 -24.07
N PHE A 419 -9.26 -1.73 -23.20
CA PHE A 419 -9.37 -1.54 -21.76
C PHE A 419 -8.24 -0.67 -21.20
N GLY A 420 -7.00 -0.91 -21.60
CA GLY A 420 -5.83 -0.20 -21.10
C GLY A 420 -5.57 1.16 -21.73
N ARG A 421 -5.88 1.36 -23.03
CA ARG A 421 -5.61 2.64 -23.72
C ARG A 421 -6.85 3.50 -23.95
N VAL A 422 -8.01 2.90 -24.20
CA VAL A 422 -9.25 3.65 -24.47
C VAL A 422 -10.05 3.89 -23.20
N LEU A 423 -10.13 2.90 -22.31
CA LEU A 423 -10.89 2.97 -21.06
C LEU A 423 -10.04 3.25 -19.81
N ASP A 424 -8.73 3.44 -19.99
CA ASP A 424 -7.77 3.82 -18.94
C ASP A 424 -7.80 2.89 -17.71
N LEU A 425 -8.04 1.59 -17.94
CA LEU A 425 -8.04 0.58 -16.89
C LEU A 425 -6.61 0.08 -16.64
N PRO A 426 -6.18 -0.03 -15.37
CA PRO A 426 -4.86 -0.57 -15.05
C PRO A 426 -4.83 -2.08 -15.34
N LEU A 427 -4.20 -2.46 -16.45
CA LEU A 427 -3.99 -3.86 -16.82
C LEU A 427 -2.54 -4.28 -16.53
N PRO A 428 -2.29 -5.49 -16.01
CA PRO A 428 -0.94 -6.00 -15.80
C PRO A 428 -0.14 -6.02 -17.11
N ALA A 429 0.96 -5.25 -17.18
CA ALA A 429 1.81 -5.21 -18.36
C ALA A 429 2.67 -6.48 -18.52
N GLY A 430 3.10 -7.07 -17.40
CA GLY A 430 3.91 -8.29 -17.35
C GLY A 430 5.21 -8.20 -18.16
N VAL A 431 5.59 -9.30 -18.80
CA VAL A 431 6.89 -9.44 -19.50
C VAL A 431 6.90 -8.72 -20.86
N LEU A 432 5.73 -8.33 -21.38
CA LEU A 432 5.59 -7.65 -22.67
C LEU A 432 5.41 -6.14 -22.52
N ALA A 433 6.08 -5.51 -21.55
CA ALA A 433 6.04 -4.07 -21.35
C ALA A 433 6.57 -3.32 -22.57
N PHE A 434 5.65 -2.79 -23.40
CA PHE A 434 5.92 -1.87 -24.51
C PHE A 434 5.12 -0.58 -24.33
#